data_AF-A0A661CWW9-F1
#
_entry.id   AF-A0A661CWW9-F1
#
_cell.length_a   1.000
_cell.length_b   1.000
_cell.length_c   1.000
_cell.angle_alpha   90.00
_cell.angle_beta   90.00
_cell.angle_gamma   90.00
#
_symmetry.space_group_name_H-M   'P 1'
#
loop_
_entity.id
_entity.type
_entity.pdbx_description
1 polymer ?
#
loop_
_entity_poly.entity_id
_entity_poly.type
_entity_poly.pdbx_seq_one_letter_code
_entity_poly.pdbx_strand_id
1 'polypeptide(L)'
;MRANIDTSDIDAIAEGASALLTVDVELNLHGETKPLTMDIAVTRLAGAKLSVVSVRPVILNVSDFSLVAGVEKLRELAKLPSISQAVPVSFYLIFKLKHG
;
A
#
# COMPACT_ATOMS: atom_id res chain seq x y z
N MET A 1 7.50 -0.28 2.71
CA MET A 1 6.55 0.81 2.44
C MET A 1 6.56 1.79 3.60
N ARG A 2 6.68 3.09 3.35
CA ARG A 2 6.61 4.16 4.35
C ARG A 2 5.82 5.33 3.78
N ALA A 3 4.92 5.89 4.58
CA ALA A 3 4.17 7.10 4.27
C ALA A 3 4.32 8.06 5.46
N ASN A 4 4.36 9.36 5.19
CA ASN A 4 4.26 10.37 6.22
C ASN A 4 2.90 11.06 6.07
N ILE A 5 2.09 10.99 7.12
CA ILE A 5 0.73 11.56 7.15
C ILE A 5 0.70 12.55 8.30
N ASP A 6 0.12 13.72 8.07
CA ASP A 6 -0.06 14.71 9.11
C ASP A 6 -0.96 14.14 10.22
N THR A 7 -0.49 14.18 11.46
CA THR A 7 -1.26 13.66 12.59
C THR A 7 -2.55 14.43 12.80
N SER A 8 -2.60 15.71 12.39
CA SER A 8 -3.82 16.52 12.48
C SER A 8 -4.94 16.00 11.57
N ASP A 9 -4.62 15.49 10.37
CA ASP A 9 -5.59 14.84 9.49
C ASP A 9 -6.20 13.60 10.13
N ILE A 10 -5.38 12.85 10.88
CA ILE A 10 -5.82 11.66 11.61
C ILE A 10 -6.66 12.03 12.82
N ASP A 11 -6.24 13.05 13.58
CA ASP A 11 -6.91 13.52 14.81
C ASP A 11 -8.26 14.17 14.54
N ALA A 12 -8.46 14.73 13.36
CA ALA A 12 -9.75 15.24 12.90
C ALA A 12 -10.79 14.13 12.65
N ILE A 13 -10.38 12.87 12.48
CA ILE A 13 -11.29 11.75 12.23
C ILE A 13 -11.92 11.33 13.56
N ALA A 14 -13.20 11.62 13.76
CA ALA A 14 -13.94 11.15 14.93
C ALA A 14 -14.02 9.62 15.00
N GLU A 15 -14.14 9.05 16.20
CA GLU A 15 -14.33 7.61 16.37
C GLU A 15 -15.56 7.11 15.60
N GLY A 16 -15.42 6.02 14.84
CA GLY A 16 -16.43 5.47 13.94
C GLY A 16 -16.51 6.17 12.58
N ALA A 17 -15.88 7.33 12.41
CA ALA A 17 -15.86 8.06 11.14
C ALA A 17 -14.69 7.62 10.24
N SER A 18 -14.83 7.94 8.95
CA SER A 18 -13.79 7.70 7.93
C SER A 18 -13.44 8.99 7.19
N ALA A 19 -12.19 9.11 6.77
CA ALA A 19 -11.72 10.12 5.84
C ALA A 19 -11.04 9.48 4.64
N LEU A 20 -11.12 10.14 3.48
CA LEU A 20 -10.35 9.80 2.29
C LEU A 20 -9.13 10.70 2.23
N LEU A 21 -7.95 10.10 2.09
CA LEU A 21 -6.69 10.81 2.01
C LEU A 21 -5.93 10.34 0.76
N THR A 22 -5.28 11.27 0.06
CA THR A 22 -4.27 10.96 -0.95
C THR A 22 -2.91 11.12 -0.29
N VAL A 23 -2.11 10.05 -0.28
CA VAL A 23 -0.83 10.02 0.43
C VAL A 23 0.31 9.65 -0.51
N ASP A 24 1.43 10.36 -0.35
CA ASP A 24 2.69 10.00 -0.99
C ASP A 24 3.45 8.99 -0.14
N VAL A 25 3.96 7.97 -0.80
CA VAL A 25 4.49 6.76 -0.17
C VAL A 25 5.78 6.36 -0.86
N GLU A 26 6.77 5.94 -0.08
CA GLU A 26 7.95 5.26 -0.60
C GLU A 26 7.80 3.75 -0.44
N LEU A 27 7.82 3.03 -1.56
CA LEU A 27 7.91 1.58 -1.57
C LEU A 27 9.35 1.17 -1.87
N ASN A 28 10.02 0.62 -0.86
CA ASN A 28 11.20 -0.20 -1.07
C ASN A 28 10.78 -1.65 -1.27
N LEU A 29 11.13 -2.22 -2.42
CA LEU A 29 10.89 -3.61 -2.76
C LEU A 29 12.07 -4.11 -3.61
N HIS A 30 12.66 -5.24 -3.21
CA HIS A 30 13.81 -5.84 -3.90
C HIS A 30 15.01 -4.87 -4.07
N GLY A 31 15.26 -4.01 -3.08
CA GLY A 31 16.36 -3.04 -3.11
C GLY A 31 16.06 -1.77 -3.91
N GLU A 32 15.01 -1.76 -4.71
CA GLU A 32 14.55 -0.59 -5.44
C GLU A 32 13.55 0.21 -4.60
N THR A 33 13.78 1.52 -4.47
CA THR A 33 12.83 2.45 -3.83
C THR A 33 12.15 3.29 -4.90
N LYS A 34 10.82 3.27 -4.91
CA LYS A 34 9.99 4.09 -5.82
C LYS A 34 8.96 4.90 -5.05
N PRO A 35 8.73 6.17 -5.42
CA PRO A 35 7.60 6.93 -4.93
C PRO A 35 6.30 6.40 -5.56
N LEU A 36 5.23 6.39 -4.77
CA LEU A 36 3.88 6.03 -5.17
C LEU A 36 2.92 7.05 -4.54
N THR A 37 1.87 7.40 -5.26
CA THR A 37 0.74 8.16 -4.71
C THR A 37 -0.46 7.22 -4.64
N MET A 38 -1.14 7.17 -3.49
CA MET A 38 -2.28 6.28 -3.28
C MET A 38 -3.43 6.98 -2.58
N ASP A 39 -4.64 6.59 -2.95
CA ASP A 39 -5.86 7.01 -2.26
C ASP A 39 -6.22 5.96 -1.20
N ILE A 40 -6.34 6.39 0.03
CA ILE A 40 -6.64 5.55 1.19
C ILE A 40 -7.90 6.02 1.90
N ALA A 41 -8.65 5.07 2.45
CA ALA A 41 -9.69 5.32 3.42
C ALA A 41 -9.12 5.03 4.81
N VAL A 42 -9.17 6.02 5.70
CA VAL A 42 -8.76 5.89 7.09
C VAL A 42 -9.99 5.95 7.97
N THR A 43 -10.23 4.93 8.77
CA THR A 43 -11.34 4.86 9.74
C THR A 43 -10.78 4.83 11.15
N ARG A 44 -11.25 5.73 12.03
CA ARG A 44 -10.93 5.64 13.46
C ARG A 44 -11.84 4.60 14.10
N LEU A 45 -11.23 3.58 14.69
CA LEU A 45 -11.91 2.49 15.36
C LEU A 45 -11.86 2.69 16.87
N ALA A 46 -12.80 2.04 17.58
CA ALA A 46 -12.78 1.98 19.03
C ALA A 46 -11.47 1.40 19.58
N GLY A 47 -11.07 1.88 20.76
CA GLY A 47 -9.87 1.42 21.46
C GLY A 47 -8.57 1.93 20.85
N ALA A 48 -8.56 3.18 20.39
CA ALA A 48 -7.40 3.89 19.84
C ALA A 48 -6.73 3.14 18.67
N LYS A 49 -7.54 2.64 17.75
CA LYS A 49 -7.08 1.93 16.55
C LYS A 49 -7.49 2.69 15.29
N LEU A 50 -6.75 2.47 14.21
CA LEU A 50 -7.09 2.93 12.88
C LEU A 50 -7.20 1.73 11.94
N SER A 51 -8.20 1.74 11.07
CA SER A 51 -8.19 0.95 9.84
C SER A 51 -7.71 1.82 8.70
N VAL A 52 -6.82 1.30 7.86
CA VAL A 52 -6.31 1.98 6.67
C VAL A 52 -6.45 1.03 5.48
N VAL A 53 -7.20 1.44 4.48
CA VAL A 53 -7.59 0.60 3.35
C VAL A 53 -7.28 1.31 2.04
N SER A 54 -6.74 0.61 1.05
CA SER A 54 -6.60 1.15 -0.30
C SER A 54 -7.98 1.35 -0.92
N VAL A 55 -8.29 2.56 -1.40
CA VAL A 55 -9.58 2.88 -2.07
C VAL A 55 -9.68 2.17 -3.43
N ARG A 56 -8.54 2.03 -4.10
CA ARG A 56 -8.39 1.31 -5.37
C ARG A 56 -7.04 0.57 -5.38
N PRO A 57 -6.91 -0.53 -6.15
CA PRO A 57 -5.63 -1.20 -6.30
C PRO A 57 -4.58 -0.24 -6.86
N VAL A 58 -3.40 -0.23 -6.26
CA VAL A 58 -2.22 0.40 -6.84
C VAL A 58 -1.59 -0.61 -7.79
N ILE A 59 -1.37 -0.21 -9.05
CA ILE A 59 -0.73 -1.08 -10.03
C ILE A 59 0.77 -0.91 -9.91
N LEU A 60 1.48 -1.98 -9.56
CA LEU A 60 2.94 -2.04 -9.56
C LEU A 60 3.43 -2.70 -10.86
N ASN A 61 4.46 -2.14 -11.48
CA ASN A 61 5.15 -2.81 -12.58
C ASN A 61 6.40 -3.51 -12.06
N VAL A 62 6.57 -4.78 -12.40
CA VAL A 62 7.71 -5.59 -11.93
C VAL A 62 9.06 -5.07 -12.45
N SER A 63 9.06 -4.32 -13.55
CA SER A 63 10.25 -3.64 -14.09
C SER A 63 10.79 -2.57 -13.16
N ASP A 64 9.92 -1.88 -12.43
CA ASP A 64 10.31 -0.76 -11.58
C ASP A 64 11.07 -1.24 -10.33
N PHE A 65 10.95 -2.53 -10.02
CA PHE A 65 11.54 -3.15 -8.83
C PHE A 65 12.56 -4.25 -9.16
N SER A 66 13.10 -4.26 -10.39
CA SER A 66 14.13 -5.23 -10.81
C SER A 66 13.70 -6.71 -10.67
N LEU A 67 12.40 -7.00 -10.76
CA LEU A 67 11.81 -8.33 -10.53
C LEU A 67 11.55 -9.14 -11.83
N VAL A 68 11.72 -8.54 -13.01
CA VAL A 68 11.39 -9.16 -14.31
C VAL A 68 12.04 -10.54 -14.47
N ALA A 69 13.33 -10.66 -14.17
CA ALA A 69 14.07 -11.93 -14.32
C ALA A 69 13.50 -13.04 -13.43
N GLY A 70 13.12 -12.72 -12.19
CA GLY A 70 12.49 -13.66 -11.28
C GLY A 70 11.12 -14.11 -11.77
N VAL A 71 10.30 -13.17 -12.27
CA VAL A 71 8.97 -13.47 -12.81
C VAL A 71 9.06 -14.34 -14.07
N GLU A 72 9.99 -14.05 -14.98
CA GLU A 72 10.23 -14.90 -16.15
C GLU A 72 10.66 -16.31 -15.74
N LYS A 73 11.48 -16.43 -14.69
CA LYS A 73 11.87 -17.75 -14.19
C LYS A 73 10.69 -18.55 -13.66
N LEU A 74 9.77 -17.91 -12.94
CA LEU A 74 8.53 -18.53 -12.48
C LEU A 74 7.65 -18.97 -13.66
N ARG A 75 7.54 -18.14 -14.71
CA ARG A 75 6.78 -18.46 -15.93
C ARG A 75 7.31 -19.72 -16.61
N GLU A 76 8.63 -19.84 -16.79
CA GLU A 76 9.28 -21.00 -17.37
C GLU A 76 9.01 -22.28 -16.57
N LEU A 77 9.23 -22.24 -15.26
CA LEU A 77 9.06 -23.40 -14.37
C LEU A 77 7.61 -23.88 -14.35
N ALA A 78 6.66 -22.95 -14.40
CA ALA A 78 5.23 -23.25 -14.47
C ALA A 78 4.74 -23.59 -15.88
N LYS A 79 5.61 -23.53 -16.91
CA LYS A 79 5.28 -23.74 -18.33
C LYS A 79 4.12 -22.84 -18.82
N LEU A 80 4.05 -21.61 -18.30
CA LEU A 80 3.00 -20.67 -18.65
C LEU A 80 3.34 -19.91 -19.94
N PRO A 81 2.34 -19.58 -20.79
CA PRO A 81 2.57 -18.78 -21.99
C PRO A 81 2.96 -17.34 -21.66
N SER A 82 2.47 -16.79 -20.54
CA SER A 82 2.82 -15.45 -20.04
C SER A 82 2.51 -15.32 -18.55
N ILE A 83 3.13 -14.34 -17.89
CA ILE A 83 2.72 -13.80 -16.58
C ILE A 83 2.64 -12.28 -16.75
N SER A 84 1.56 -11.65 -16.26
CA SER A 84 1.43 -10.20 -16.31
C SER A 84 2.55 -9.51 -15.52
N GLN A 85 3.11 -8.45 -16.10
CA GLN A 85 4.09 -7.60 -15.43
C GLN A 85 3.44 -6.49 -14.59
N ALA A 86 2.15 -6.21 -14.82
CA ALA A 86 1.35 -5.31 -13.99
C ALA A 86 0.69 -6.12 -12.87
N VAL A 87 0.97 -5.75 -11.62
CA VAL A 87 0.51 -6.42 -10.41
C VAL A 87 -0.37 -5.45 -9.61
N PRO A 88 -1.69 -5.66 -9.58
CA PRO A 88 -2.57 -4.88 -8.71
C PRO A 88 -2.35 -5.28 -7.25
N VAL A 89 -2.11 -4.28 -6.40
CA VAL A 89 -1.94 -4.46 -4.96
C VAL A 89 -3.00 -3.65 -4.22
N SER A 90 -3.71 -4.33 -3.33
CA SER A 90 -4.64 -3.72 -2.36
C SER A 90 -4.22 -4.13 -0.96
N PHE A 91 -4.53 -3.29 0.03
CA PHE A 91 -4.22 -3.60 1.43
C PHE A 91 -5.37 -3.22 2.35
N TYR A 92 -5.38 -3.91 3.49
CA TYR A 92 -6.16 -3.58 4.67
C TYR A 92 -5.23 -3.69 5.86
N LEU A 93 -5.04 -2.57 6.57
CA LEU A 93 -4.09 -2.46 7.66
C LEU A 93 -4.80 -1.99 8.92
N ILE A 94 -4.43 -2.55 10.07
CA ILE A 94 -4.85 -2.05 11.38
C ILE A 94 -3.63 -1.50 12.12
N PHE A 95 -3.72 -0.25 12.54
CA PHE A 95 -2.71 0.40 13.37
C PHE A 95 -3.26 0.63 14.78
N LYS A 96 -2.38 0.57 15.77
CA LYS A 96 -2.65 1.08 17.11
C LYS A 96 -2.04 2.48 17.20
N LEU A 97 -2.82 3.45 17.67
CA LEU A 97 -2.27 4.74 18.04
C LEU A 97 -1.32 4.52 19.22
N LYS A 98 -0.07 4.98 19.09
CA LYS A 98 0.86 4.96 20.22
C LYS A 98 0.25 5.80 21.34
N HIS A 99 0.10 5.21 22.52
CA HIS A 99 -0.12 6.00 23.72
C HIS A 99 1.18 6.74 24.01
N GLY A 100 1.07 8.06 24.24
CA GLY A 100 2.15 8.86 24.81
C GLY A 100 2.47 8.42 26.23
#